data_AF-A0A7S1Y0D7-F1
#
_entry.id   AF-A0A7S1Y0D7-F1
#
_cell.length_a   1.000
_cell.length_b   1.000
_cell.length_c   1.000
_cell.angle_alpha   90.00
_cell.angle_beta   90.00
_cell.angle_gamma   90.00
#
_symmetry.space_group_name_H-M   'P 1'
#
loop_
_entity.id
_entity.type
_entity.pdbx_description
1 polymer ?
#
loop_
_entity_poly.entity_id
_entity_poly.type
_entity_poly.pdbx_seq_one_letter_code
_entity_poly.pdbx_strand_id
1 'polypeptide(L)'
;CFAESIPQTLMVTPKKRKHGGGHHSPYPIHHHQTSSLIDRSRRGEISRSSSLSRSMVPLNQQNNLLCGVAPSCLAVIHTLRGGGEMLPVDAFLNAVDLFGTGVFAFSGALTAGKKGMDIMGMMIIATITAVGGGTVRDVLLGSISSDLPVFWIGFPIYLEICVVVSLLTYLLWPSLEERFGWKDSAFPICFSDAFGLAAFAVLGTKKAVDLQVAPILWVVSGLMTATFGGITRDVLCLQRPRIMYPDRTMYAAPPVLGSILYALLTSSSTIPTQVAACLSFITTFSARLWSFNNPRRLPHWKTGSDGSESPNN
;
A
#
# COMPACT_ATOMS: atom_id res chain seq x y z
N CYS A 1 15.10 -9.97 -36.98
CA CYS A 1 16.08 -11.08 -36.87
C CYS A 1 17.11 -10.72 -35.81
N PHE A 2 17.35 -11.69 -34.93
CA PHE A 2 18.17 -11.68 -33.71
C PHE A 2 19.66 -11.34 -33.92
N ALA A 3 20.26 -10.69 -32.92
CA ALA A 3 21.55 -11.05 -32.27
C ALA A 3 21.86 -9.96 -31.21
N GLU A 4 21.59 -10.20 -29.93
CA GLU A 4 22.47 -10.79 -28.90
C GLU A 4 23.61 -9.89 -28.39
N SER A 5 23.57 -9.58 -27.09
CA SER A 5 24.73 -9.69 -26.19
C SER A 5 24.32 -9.44 -24.73
N ILE A 6 24.25 -10.54 -23.97
CA ILE A 6 24.27 -10.60 -22.50
C ILE A 6 25.70 -10.98 -22.09
N PRO A 7 26.25 -10.49 -20.97
CA PRO A 7 27.31 -11.20 -20.26
C PRO A 7 26.83 -11.73 -18.91
N GLN A 8 26.84 -13.06 -18.75
CA GLN A 8 27.13 -13.77 -17.49
C GLN A 8 28.61 -14.20 -17.59
N THR A 9 29.46 -14.25 -16.58
CA THR A 9 29.35 -15.11 -15.39
C THR A 9 30.59 -14.85 -14.52
N LEU A 10 30.40 -14.80 -13.19
CA LEU A 10 31.46 -14.93 -12.20
C LEU A 10 31.40 -16.37 -11.67
N MET A 11 32.42 -17.20 -11.97
CA MET A 11 32.58 -18.54 -11.39
C MET A 11 33.97 -18.64 -10.76
N VAL A 12 34.00 -18.73 -9.43
CA VAL A 12 35.19 -19.05 -8.62
C VAL A 12 35.21 -20.56 -8.38
N THR A 13 36.30 -21.23 -8.73
CA THR A 13 36.56 -22.63 -8.37
C THR A 13 37.51 -22.72 -7.16
N PRO A 14 37.42 -23.77 -6.33
CA PRO A 14 38.21 -23.88 -5.09
C PRO A 14 39.50 -24.70 -5.29
N LYS A 15 40.58 -24.33 -4.60
CA LYS A 15 41.81 -25.13 -4.52
C LYS A 15 42.07 -25.57 -3.08
N LYS A 16 42.03 -26.90 -2.85
CA LYS A 16 42.39 -27.59 -1.59
C LYS A 16 43.88 -27.41 -1.24
N ARG A 17 44.22 -27.24 0.04
CA ARG A 17 45.23 -28.08 0.74
C ARG A 17 45.31 -27.87 2.26
N LYS A 18 45.12 -29.00 2.96
CA LYS A 18 45.77 -29.54 4.17
C LYS A 18 45.72 -28.81 5.53
N HIS A 19 45.14 -29.53 6.49
CA HIS A 19 45.37 -29.43 7.94
C HIS A 19 46.81 -29.78 8.33
N GLY A 20 47.31 -29.10 9.36
CA GLY A 20 48.47 -29.42 10.18
C GLY A 20 48.55 -28.40 11.32
N GLY A 21 48.42 -28.87 12.57
CA GLY A 21 48.16 -28.04 13.74
C GLY A 21 49.38 -27.35 14.36
N GLY A 22 49.14 -26.73 15.52
CA GLY A 22 50.18 -26.36 16.48
C GLY A 22 50.24 -24.87 16.83
N HIS A 23 49.68 -24.57 18.01
CA HIS A 23 50.24 -23.69 19.05
C HIS A 23 50.51 -22.17 18.83
N HIS A 24 50.16 -21.44 19.91
CA HIS A 24 50.64 -20.13 20.38
C HIS A 24 49.88 -18.83 19.98
N SER A 25 49.11 -18.32 20.96
CA SER A 25 48.94 -16.89 21.33
C SER A 25 50.32 -16.26 21.67
N PRO A 26 50.56 -14.91 21.80
CA PRO A 26 49.63 -13.78 22.01
C PRO A 26 49.97 -12.45 21.28
N TYR A 27 49.17 -11.39 21.55
CA TYR A 27 49.37 -9.94 21.27
C TYR A 27 50.81 -9.41 21.53
N PRO A 28 51.27 -8.29 20.90
CA PRO A 28 51.07 -6.90 21.45
C PRO A 28 50.92 -5.79 20.36
N ILE A 29 50.15 -4.70 20.57
CA ILE A 29 50.49 -3.37 21.16
C ILE A 29 51.82 -2.74 20.65
N HIS A 30 51.75 -1.55 20.03
CA HIS A 30 52.47 -0.29 20.37
C HIS A 30 52.41 0.72 19.19
N HIS A 31 51.80 1.91 19.39
CA HIS A 31 52.45 3.24 19.58
C HIS A 31 53.02 3.85 18.28
N HIS A 32 53.05 5.15 17.99
CA HIS A 32 52.50 6.40 18.52
C HIS A 32 52.96 7.49 17.52
N GLN A 33 52.49 8.73 17.71
CA GLN A 33 52.96 10.01 17.15
C GLN A 33 52.33 10.46 15.82
N THR A 34 51.45 11.48 15.76
CA THR A 34 51.44 12.88 16.25
C THR A 34 52.40 13.83 15.54
N SER A 35 51.85 14.78 14.78
CA SER A 35 52.15 16.23 14.72
C SER A 35 51.16 16.85 13.72
N SER A 36 50.05 17.50 14.10
CA SER A 36 49.88 18.86 14.64
C SER A 36 50.58 19.97 13.83
N LEU A 37 49.77 20.89 13.26
CA LEU A 37 49.71 22.34 13.55
C LEU A 37 48.75 22.99 12.50
N ILE A 38 47.59 23.59 12.85
CA ILE A 38 47.36 24.85 13.62
C ILE A 38 47.91 26.05 12.82
N ASP A 39 47.24 27.18 12.57
CA ASP A 39 45.96 27.79 12.96
C ASP A 39 45.95 29.21 12.35
N ARG A 40 44.82 29.92 12.52
CA ARG A 40 44.64 31.39 12.61
C ARG A 40 44.30 32.19 11.35
N SER A 41 43.43 33.21 11.39
CA SER A 41 42.56 33.79 12.44
C SER A 41 41.92 35.08 11.88
N ARG A 42 40.70 35.42 12.34
CA ARG A 42 40.17 36.75 12.77
C ARG A 42 38.64 36.59 12.93
N ARG A 43 37.94 36.73 14.08
CA ARG A 43 37.88 37.72 15.21
C ARG A 43 37.70 39.16 14.71
N GLY A 44 36.71 39.97 15.12
CA GLY A 44 35.58 39.89 16.07
C GLY A 44 34.52 40.95 15.70
N GLU A 45 33.34 41.02 16.32
CA GLU A 45 33.02 42.05 17.33
C GLU A 45 31.67 41.80 18.04
N ILE A 46 31.60 42.33 19.26
CA ILE A 46 30.50 42.29 20.23
C ILE A 46 29.72 43.61 20.14
N SER A 47 28.39 43.58 20.18
CA SER A 47 27.61 44.69 20.75
C SER A 47 26.28 44.21 21.33
N ARG A 48 26.07 44.52 22.61
CA ARG A 48 24.82 44.36 23.37
C ARG A 48 23.93 45.59 23.10
N SER A 49 22.65 45.40 22.82
CA SER A 49 21.63 46.34 23.29
C SER A 49 20.31 45.61 23.56
N SER A 50 19.73 45.99 24.69
CA SER A 50 18.49 45.50 25.30
C SER A 50 17.32 46.40 24.91
N SER A 51 16.24 45.82 24.38
CA SER A 51 14.86 46.30 24.52
C SER A 51 13.94 45.12 24.18
N LEU A 52 13.33 44.44 25.15
CA LEU A 52 12.03 44.79 25.72
C LEU A 52 11.03 45.28 24.66
N SER A 53 10.42 44.32 23.98
CA SER A 53 8.99 44.41 23.65
C SER A 53 8.37 43.02 23.76
N ARG A 54 7.74 42.79 24.91
CA ARG A 54 6.65 41.83 25.09
C ARG A 54 5.54 42.21 24.12
N SER A 55 5.30 41.39 23.10
CA SER A 55 3.99 41.35 22.49
C SER A 55 3.27 40.12 23.04
N MET A 56 2.34 40.38 23.96
CA MET A 56 1.37 39.41 24.44
C MET A 56 0.57 38.89 23.25
N VAL A 57 0.68 37.60 22.94
CA VAL A 57 -0.36 36.91 22.20
C VAL A 57 -1.41 36.48 23.24
N PRO A 58 -2.66 36.98 23.17
CA PRO A 58 -3.64 36.70 24.19
C PRO A 58 -4.03 35.21 24.18
N LEU A 59 -4.06 34.64 25.39
CA LEU A 59 -4.71 33.40 25.76
C LEU A 59 -6.20 33.46 25.39
N ASN A 60 -6.58 32.94 24.23
CA ASN A 60 -7.92 32.41 24.03
C ASN A 60 -7.96 31.38 22.90
N GLN A 61 -7.41 30.19 23.16
CA GLN A 61 -7.63 29.03 22.28
C GLN A 61 -7.60 27.74 23.08
N GLN A 62 -8.34 27.70 24.19
CA GLN A 62 -8.43 26.52 25.06
C GLN A 62 -9.71 25.70 24.86
N ASN A 63 -10.43 25.90 23.74
CA ASN A 63 -11.72 25.21 23.46
C ASN A 63 -11.79 24.50 22.10
N ASN A 64 -10.68 24.07 21.48
CA ASN A 64 -10.71 23.35 20.19
C ASN A 64 -9.97 22.00 20.21
N LEU A 65 -10.10 21.23 21.31
CA LEU A 65 -9.50 19.89 21.41
C LEU A 65 -10.46 18.72 21.12
N LEU A 66 -11.68 18.99 20.67
CA LEU A 66 -12.67 17.96 20.29
C LEU A 66 -13.24 18.11 18.87
N CYS A 67 -12.64 18.95 18.01
CA CYS A 67 -13.18 19.29 16.69
C CYS A 67 -12.23 18.99 15.52
N GLY A 68 -11.42 17.92 15.61
CA GLY A 68 -10.42 17.58 14.59
C GLY A 68 -10.93 16.78 13.38
N VAL A 69 -12.10 16.15 13.48
CA VAL A 69 -12.65 15.25 12.44
C VAL A 69 -13.82 15.86 11.66
N ALA A 70 -14.52 16.82 12.26
CA ALA A 70 -15.71 17.43 11.67
C ALA A 70 -15.44 18.43 10.52
N PRO A 71 -14.39 19.29 10.56
CA PRO A 71 -14.15 20.26 9.50
C PRO A 71 -13.79 19.61 8.16
N SER A 72 -13.10 18.47 8.20
CA SER A 72 -12.60 17.79 7.00
C SER A 72 -13.68 16.97 6.28
N CYS A 73 -14.58 16.33 7.03
CA CYS A 73 -15.79 15.72 6.45
C CYS A 73 -16.67 16.77 5.73
N LEU A 74 -16.75 17.99 6.27
CA LEU A 74 -17.42 19.10 5.61
C LEU A 74 -16.65 19.55 4.37
N ALA A 75 -15.31 19.53 4.40
CA ALA A 75 -14.46 19.82 3.25
C ALA A 75 -14.60 18.78 2.12
N VAL A 76 -14.87 17.50 2.41
CA VAL A 76 -15.22 16.49 1.40
C VAL A 76 -16.51 16.88 0.68
N ILE A 77 -17.54 17.26 1.45
CA ILE A 77 -18.83 17.72 0.90
C ILE A 77 -18.65 19.04 0.13
N HIS A 78 -17.76 19.92 0.58
CA HIS A 78 -17.48 21.20 -0.07
C HIS A 78 -16.63 21.06 -1.35
N THR A 79 -15.70 20.10 -1.38
CA THR A 79 -14.87 19.78 -2.57
C THR A 79 -15.70 19.11 -3.65
N LEU A 80 -16.72 18.32 -3.26
CA LEU A 80 -17.75 17.82 -4.17
C LEU A 80 -18.71 18.92 -4.67
N ARG A 81 -18.72 20.11 -4.04
CA ARG A 81 -19.67 21.20 -4.30
C ARG A 81 -19.05 22.46 -4.94
N GLY A 82 -17.73 22.62 -4.92
CA GLY A 82 -17.01 23.77 -5.49
C GLY A 82 -16.37 23.46 -6.84
N GLY A 83 -16.93 24.00 -7.94
CA GLY A 83 -16.48 23.77 -9.31
C GLY A 83 -15.38 24.71 -9.83
N GLY A 84 -14.82 24.36 -11.00
CA GLY A 84 -13.99 25.23 -11.83
C GLY A 84 -12.99 24.49 -12.75
N GLU A 85 -13.48 23.99 -13.89
CA GLU A 85 -12.76 23.66 -15.14
C GLU A 85 -11.51 22.75 -15.13
N MET A 86 -11.72 21.42 -15.20
CA MET A 86 -11.40 20.55 -16.37
C MET A 86 -11.97 19.12 -16.12
N LEU A 87 -13.04 18.79 -16.85
CA LEU A 87 -13.67 17.48 -17.17
C LEU A 87 -14.01 16.42 -16.07
N PRO A 88 -15.18 15.75 -16.17
CA PRO A 88 -15.75 14.80 -15.16
C PRO A 88 -14.96 13.51 -14.91
N VAL A 89 -13.86 13.29 -15.63
CA VAL A 89 -13.07 12.05 -15.63
C VAL A 89 -12.28 11.90 -14.35
N ASP A 90 -11.56 12.96 -13.98
CA ASP A 90 -10.69 12.97 -12.81
C ASP A 90 -11.52 12.95 -11.53
N ALA A 91 -12.66 13.63 -11.53
CA ALA A 91 -13.62 13.58 -10.42
C ALA A 91 -14.14 12.15 -10.15
N PHE A 92 -14.51 11.40 -11.20
CA PHE A 92 -14.98 10.03 -11.04
C PHE A 92 -13.88 9.10 -10.51
N LEU A 93 -12.68 9.16 -11.09
CA LEU A 93 -11.56 8.31 -10.66
C LEU A 93 -11.09 8.65 -9.25
N ASN A 94 -11.07 9.93 -8.88
CA ASN A 94 -10.77 10.37 -7.52
C ASN A 94 -11.83 9.87 -6.53
N ALA A 95 -13.11 9.92 -6.89
CA ALA A 95 -14.18 9.37 -6.05
C ALA A 95 -14.01 7.85 -5.85
N VAL A 96 -13.65 7.12 -6.91
CA VAL A 96 -13.35 5.68 -6.84
C VAL A 96 -12.12 5.40 -5.97
N ASP A 97 -11.09 6.26 -6.02
CA ASP A 97 -9.88 6.12 -5.21
C ASP A 97 -10.15 6.33 -3.71
N LEU A 98 -10.87 7.39 -3.35
CA LEU A 98 -11.26 7.67 -1.96
C LEU A 98 -12.22 6.59 -1.44
N PHE A 99 -13.18 6.16 -2.25
CA PHE A 99 -14.09 5.08 -1.86
C PHE A 99 -13.35 3.74 -1.73
N GLY A 100 -12.45 3.41 -2.66
CA GLY A 100 -11.59 2.22 -2.60
C GLY A 100 -10.70 2.20 -1.35
N THR A 101 -10.15 3.36 -0.98
CA THR A 101 -9.41 3.57 0.28
C THR A 101 -10.29 3.25 1.48
N GLY A 102 -11.52 3.78 1.52
CA GLY A 102 -12.48 3.46 2.58
C GLY A 102 -12.82 1.97 2.64
N VAL A 103 -13.04 1.34 1.49
CA VAL A 103 -13.35 -0.10 1.42
C VAL A 103 -12.18 -0.97 1.90
N PHE A 104 -10.94 -0.63 1.55
CA PHE A 104 -9.77 -1.34 2.08
C PHE A 104 -9.52 -1.07 3.56
N ALA A 105 -9.75 0.16 4.03
CA ALA A 105 -9.70 0.49 5.44
C ALA A 105 -10.73 -0.35 6.23
N PHE A 106 -11.96 -0.47 5.72
CA PHE A 106 -12.99 -1.34 6.30
C PHE A 106 -12.53 -2.80 6.36
N SER A 107 -11.99 -3.34 5.26
CA SER A 107 -11.48 -4.71 5.19
C SER A 107 -10.32 -4.95 6.17
N GLY A 108 -9.40 -3.99 6.30
CA GLY A 108 -8.29 -4.01 7.24
C GLY A 108 -8.75 -3.94 8.70
N ALA A 109 -9.60 -2.97 9.03
CA ALA A 109 -10.17 -2.79 10.36
C ALA A 109 -10.92 -4.05 10.80
N LEU A 110 -11.77 -4.60 9.92
CA LEU A 110 -12.52 -5.81 10.21
C LEU A 110 -11.61 -7.02 10.46
N THR A 111 -10.57 -7.20 9.65
CA THR A 111 -9.61 -8.29 9.83
C THR A 111 -8.85 -8.16 11.16
N ALA A 112 -8.41 -6.95 11.52
CA ALA A 112 -7.76 -6.68 12.80
C ALA A 112 -8.72 -6.89 13.99
N GLY A 113 -9.97 -6.43 13.89
CA GLY A 113 -10.99 -6.62 14.92
C GLY A 113 -11.31 -8.09 15.15
N LYS A 114 -11.44 -8.90 14.09
CA LYS A 114 -11.60 -10.37 14.21
C LYS A 114 -10.39 -11.08 14.84
N LYS A 115 -9.22 -10.42 14.86
CA LYS A 115 -8.02 -10.90 15.54
C LYS A 115 -7.91 -10.45 17.01
N GLY A 116 -8.90 -9.72 17.52
CA GLY A 116 -8.90 -9.23 18.90
C GLY A 116 -7.91 -8.08 19.14
N MET A 117 -7.51 -7.36 18.08
CA MET A 117 -6.70 -6.16 18.23
C MET A 117 -7.54 -5.02 18.83
N ASP A 118 -6.89 -4.13 19.59
CA ASP A 118 -7.54 -2.93 20.14
C ASP A 118 -7.87 -1.91 19.04
N ILE A 119 -8.60 -0.85 19.40
CA ILE A 119 -9.04 0.16 18.43
C ILE A 119 -7.86 0.86 17.74
N MET A 120 -6.76 1.07 18.45
CA MET A 120 -5.53 1.64 17.89
C MET A 120 -4.90 0.69 16.87
N GLY A 121 -4.78 -0.59 17.21
CA GLY A 121 -4.33 -1.63 16.29
C GLY A 121 -5.22 -1.72 15.05
N MET A 122 -6.55 -1.67 15.21
CA MET A 122 -7.49 -1.65 14.09
C MET A 122 -7.24 -0.46 13.15
N MET A 123 -7.06 0.75 13.69
CA MET A 123 -6.80 1.95 12.89
C MET A 123 -5.46 1.87 12.15
N ILE A 124 -4.41 1.34 12.78
CA ILE A 124 -3.09 1.17 12.15
C ILE A 124 -3.18 0.16 11.00
N ILE A 125 -3.79 -1.00 11.23
CA ILE A 125 -3.93 -2.03 10.20
C ILE A 125 -4.81 -1.53 9.05
N ALA A 126 -5.93 -0.88 9.34
CA ALA A 126 -6.79 -0.29 8.32
C ALA A 126 -6.05 0.72 7.44
N THR A 127 -5.29 1.62 8.07
CA THR A 127 -4.50 2.64 7.37
C THR A 127 -3.46 1.99 6.47
N ILE A 128 -2.65 1.07 7.00
CA ILE A 128 -1.62 0.36 6.22
C ILE A 128 -2.25 -0.44 5.08
N THR A 129 -3.41 -1.07 5.30
CA THR A 129 -4.13 -1.81 4.26
C THR A 129 -4.57 -0.89 3.12
N ALA A 130 -5.12 0.27 3.47
CA ALA A 130 -5.66 1.21 2.50
C ALA A 130 -4.57 1.93 1.71
N VAL A 131 -3.51 2.41 2.36
CA VAL A 131 -2.46 3.20 1.69
C VAL A 131 -1.25 2.40 1.23
N GLY A 132 -1.05 1.20 1.76
CA GLY A 132 0.16 0.40 1.55
C GLY A 132 0.40 0.04 0.09
N GLY A 133 -0.65 -0.36 -0.64
CA GLY A 133 -0.53 -0.71 -2.07
C GLY A 133 -0.08 0.47 -2.94
N GLY A 134 -0.74 1.62 -2.79
CA GLY A 134 -0.36 2.85 -3.50
C GLY A 134 1.02 3.37 -3.09
N THR A 135 1.39 3.22 -1.81
CA THR A 135 2.72 3.63 -1.32
C THR A 135 3.82 2.81 -1.98
N VAL A 136 3.68 1.48 -2.02
CA VAL A 136 4.65 0.61 -2.69
C VAL A 136 4.76 0.93 -4.17
N ARG A 137 3.63 1.13 -4.86
CA ARG A 137 3.61 1.59 -6.26
C ARG A 137 4.39 2.88 -6.45
N ASP A 138 4.09 3.91 -5.66
CA ASP A 138 4.63 5.25 -5.85
C ASP A 138 6.14 5.31 -5.61
N VAL A 139 6.62 4.54 -4.62
CA VAL A 139 8.06 4.33 -4.37
C VAL A 139 8.72 3.63 -5.55
N LEU A 140 8.15 2.52 -6.03
CA LEU A 140 8.77 1.71 -7.10
C LEU A 140 8.77 2.39 -8.46
N LEU A 141 7.74 3.17 -8.78
CA LEU A 141 7.68 3.94 -10.02
C LEU A 141 8.57 5.19 -9.99
N GLY A 142 9.25 5.47 -8.87
CA GLY A 142 10.06 6.69 -8.73
C GLY A 142 9.24 7.97 -8.80
N SER A 143 7.92 7.88 -8.56
CA SER A 143 7.02 9.04 -8.58
C SER A 143 7.26 9.97 -7.38
N ILE A 144 8.01 9.49 -6.39
CA ILE A 144 8.50 10.30 -5.27
C ILE A 144 9.67 11.12 -5.76
N SER A 145 9.40 12.39 -6.06
CA SER A 145 10.40 13.41 -6.39
C SER A 145 10.44 14.46 -5.28
N SER A 146 11.45 15.33 -5.29
CA SER A 146 11.61 16.43 -4.30
C SER A 146 10.33 17.25 -4.06
N ASP A 147 9.44 17.31 -5.05
CA ASP A 147 8.21 18.11 -5.02
C ASP A 147 6.92 17.27 -4.87
N LEU A 148 6.99 15.94 -4.96
CA LEU A 148 5.83 15.04 -4.86
C LEU A 148 6.06 13.97 -3.78
N PRO A 149 5.57 14.17 -2.54
CA PRO A 149 5.60 13.13 -1.53
C PRO A 149 4.58 12.03 -1.87
N VAL A 150 4.58 10.94 -1.08
CA VAL A 150 3.57 9.88 -1.21
C VAL A 150 2.16 10.48 -1.11
N PHE A 151 1.21 9.98 -1.90
CA PHE A 151 -0.12 10.58 -2.09
C PHE A 151 -0.86 10.98 -0.79
N TRP A 152 -0.79 10.16 0.26
CA TRP A 152 -1.47 10.41 1.54
C TRP A 152 -0.77 11.47 2.42
N ILE A 153 0.50 11.79 2.15
CA ILE A 153 1.21 12.93 2.75
C ILE A 153 0.77 14.22 2.06
N GLY A 154 0.63 14.18 0.72
CA GLY A 154 0.15 15.33 -0.06
C GLY A 154 -1.33 15.65 0.23
N PHE A 155 -2.15 14.62 0.45
CA PHE A 155 -3.58 14.74 0.71
C PHE A 155 -3.97 14.00 2.01
N PRO A 156 -4.05 14.69 3.15
CA PRO A 156 -4.36 14.04 4.44
C PRO A 156 -5.74 13.35 4.51
N ILE A 157 -6.64 13.66 3.56
CA ILE A 157 -7.99 13.07 3.48
C ILE A 157 -7.98 11.54 3.47
N TYR A 158 -6.96 10.91 2.90
CA TYR A 158 -6.84 9.44 2.90
C TYR A 158 -6.71 8.89 4.33
N LEU A 159 -5.96 9.58 5.20
CA LEU A 159 -5.82 9.18 6.60
C LEU A 159 -7.10 9.42 7.39
N GLU A 160 -7.77 10.55 7.14
CA GLU A 160 -9.06 10.85 7.78
C GLU A 160 -10.12 9.80 7.46
N ILE A 161 -10.21 9.38 6.19
CA ILE A 161 -11.09 8.28 5.78
C ILE A 161 -10.73 7.00 6.53
N CYS A 162 -9.44 6.65 6.62
CA CYS A 162 -9.01 5.46 7.33
C CYS A 162 -9.44 5.48 8.81
N VAL A 163 -9.26 6.62 9.49
CA VAL A 163 -9.67 6.80 10.90
C VAL A 163 -11.17 6.69 11.06
N VAL A 164 -11.95 7.44 10.26
CA VAL A 164 -13.41 7.45 10.32
C VAL A 164 -13.98 6.06 10.04
N VAL A 165 -13.53 5.40 8.97
CA VAL A 165 -14.02 4.07 8.60
C VAL A 165 -13.63 3.03 9.65
N SER A 166 -12.43 3.09 10.21
CA SER A 166 -12.01 2.16 11.26
C SER A 166 -12.86 2.30 12.52
N LEU A 167 -13.14 3.54 12.93
CA LEU A 167 -14.00 3.83 14.07
C LEU A 167 -15.43 3.37 13.84
N LEU A 168 -15.99 3.65 12.66
CA LEU A 168 -17.31 3.17 12.28
C LEU A 168 -17.37 1.64 12.23
N THR A 169 -16.32 0.99 11.73
CA THR A 169 -16.21 -0.47 11.72
C THR A 169 -16.21 -1.01 13.15
N TYR A 170 -15.41 -0.45 14.05
CA TYR A 170 -15.37 -0.86 15.45
C TYR A 170 -16.74 -0.73 16.16
N LEU A 171 -17.44 0.39 15.96
CA LEU A 171 -18.71 0.67 16.64
C LEU A 171 -19.89 -0.11 16.06
N LEU A 172 -19.97 -0.23 14.73
CA LEU A 172 -21.14 -0.77 14.04
C LEU A 172 -21.03 -2.27 13.77
N TRP A 173 -19.80 -2.81 13.66
CA TRP A 173 -19.61 -4.20 13.27
C TRP A 173 -20.31 -5.22 14.18
N PRO A 174 -20.25 -5.13 15.53
CA PRO A 174 -20.91 -6.11 16.39
C PRO A 174 -22.42 -6.22 16.12
N SER A 175 -23.10 -5.09 15.94
CA SER A 175 -24.54 -5.06 15.64
C SER A 175 -24.86 -5.54 14.22
N LEU A 176 -24.00 -5.25 13.24
CA LEU A 176 -24.17 -5.73 11.87
C LEU A 176 -23.94 -7.24 11.76
N GLU A 177 -22.93 -7.76 12.46
CA GLU A 177 -22.59 -9.18 12.46
C GLU A 177 -23.73 -10.03 13.02
N GLU A 178 -24.37 -9.58 14.10
CA GLU A 178 -25.55 -10.23 14.69
C GLU A 178 -26.77 -10.14 13.75
N ARG A 179 -27.08 -8.96 13.24
CA ARG A 179 -28.27 -8.73 12.42
C ARG A 179 -28.27 -9.50 11.09
N PHE A 180 -27.12 -9.61 10.44
CA PHE A 180 -26.98 -10.27 9.14
C PHE A 180 -26.51 -11.73 9.26
N GLY A 181 -26.26 -12.24 10.47
CA GLY A 181 -25.77 -13.60 10.69
C GLY A 181 -24.40 -13.85 10.08
N TRP A 182 -23.53 -12.84 10.06
CA TRP A 182 -22.21 -12.89 9.39
C TRP A 182 -21.08 -13.42 10.27
N LYS A 183 -21.40 -13.95 11.45
CA LYS A 183 -20.45 -14.44 12.45
C LYS A 183 -19.36 -15.33 11.84
N ASP A 184 -19.77 -16.28 10.99
CA ASP A 184 -18.86 -17.23 10.33
C ASP A 184 -18.68 -16.95 8.82
N SER A 185 -19.21 -15.83 8.33
CA SER A 185 -19.18 -15.52 6.90
C SER A 185 -17.91 -14.77 6.51
N ALA A 186 -17.16 -15.32 5.55
CA ALA A 186 -16.05 -14.62 4.90
C ALA A 186 -16.53 -13.59 3.86
N PHE A 187 -17.84 -13.52 3.59
CA PHE A 187 -18.43 -12.70 2.53
C PHE A 187 -18.13 -11.20 2.66
N PRO A 188 -18.28 -10.54 3.82
CA PRO A 188 -18.09 -9.08 3.92
C PRO A 188 -16.65 -8.65 3.67
N ILE A 189 -15.69 -9.44 4.16
CA ILE A 189 -14.26 -9.23 3.92
C ILE A 189 -13.95 -9.49 2.45
N CYS A 190 -14.48 -10.55 1.85
CA CYS A 190 -14.20 -10.87 0.45
C CYS A 190 -14.84 -9.87 -0.53
N PHE A 191 -16.04 -9.38 -0.23
CA PHE A 191 -16.75 -8.43 -1.07
C PHE A 191 -16.06 -7.06 -1.07
N SER A 192 -15.75 -6.54 0.12
CA SER A 192 -14.98 -5.30 0.27
C SER A 192 -13.63 -5.42 -0.43
N ASP A 193 -12.93 -6.52 -0.19
CA ASP A 193 -11.65 -6.79 -0.82
C ASP A 193 -11.74 -6.90 -2.34
N ALA A 194 -12.75 -7.57 -2.90
CA ALA A 194 -12.97 -7.66 -4.34
C ALA A 194 -13.20 -6.29 -4.99
N PHE A 195 -13.96 -5.43 -4.32
CA PHE A 195 -14.19 -4.05 -4.76
C PHE A 195 -12.88 -3.25 -4.76
N GLY A 196 -12.15 -3.27 -3.64
CA GLY A 196 -10.87 -2.57 -3.51
C GLY A 196 -9.84 -3.07 -4.54
N LEU A 197 -9.76 -4.38 -4.72
CA LEU A 197 -8.89 -5.03 -5.69
C LEU A 197 -9.18 -4.56 -7.12
N ALA A 198 -10.46 -4.43 -7.49
CA ALA A 198 -10.87 -3.93 -8.80
C ALA A 198 -10.55 -2.45 -8.99
N ALA A 199 -10.83 -1.59 -8.01
CA ALA A 199 -10.55 -0.16 -8.07
C ALA A 199 -9.04 0.11 -8.21
N PHE A 200 -8.24 -0.50 -7.33
CA PHE A 200 -6.80 -0.24 -7.28
C PHE A 200 -6.01 -0.91 -8.41
N ALA A 201 -6.51 -2.01 -8.99
CA ALA A 201 -5.94 -2.56 -10.21
C ALA A 201 -6.02 -1.54 -11.36
N VAL A 202 -7.18 -0.93 -11.55
CA VAL A 202 -7.40 0.07 -12.59
C VAL A 202 -6.60 1.35 -12.30
N LEU A 203 -6.69 1.90 -11.09
CA LEU A 203 -5.98 3.13 -10.72
C LEU A 203 -4.45 2.97 -10.78
N GLY A 204 -3.94 1.83 -10.32
CA GLY A 204 -2.52 1.51 -10.40
C GLY A 204 -2.03 1.34 -11.84
N THR A 205 -2.83 0.71 -12.70
CA THR A 205 -2.50 0.58 -14.13
C THR A 205 -2.54 1.94 -14.82
N LYS A 206 -3.59 2.74 -14.58
CA LYS A 206 -3.72 4.10 -15.12
C LYS A 206 -2.50 4.96 -14.77
N LYS A 207 -2.10 4.98 -13.49
CA LYS A 207 -0.95 5.77 -13.04
C LYS A 207 0.32 5.40 -13.80
N ALA A 208 0.55 4.11 -14.05
CA ALA A 208 1.71 3.65 -14.81
C ALA A 208 1.61 3.99 -16.31
N VAL A 209 0.42 3.92 -16.90
CA VAL A 209 0.18 4.38 -18.28
C VAL A 209 0.49 5.89 -18.41
N ASP A 210 0.01 6.69 -17.45
CA ASP A 210 0.24 8.15 -17.44
C ASP A 210 1.73 8.50 -17.29
N LEU A 211 2.50 7.67 -16.58
CA LEU A 211 3.95 7.79 -16.44
C LEU A 211 4.75 7.25 -17.64
N GLN A 212 4.07 6.75 -18.69
CA GLN A 212 4.66 6.26 -19.93
C GLN A 212 5.77 5.21 -19.73
N VAL A 213 5.66 4.39 -18.68
CA VAL A 213 6.60 3.29 -18.44
C VAL A 213 6.34 2.12 -19.40
N ALA A 214 7.21 1.10 -19.40
CA ALA A 214 7.05 -0.07 -20.27
C ALA A 214 5.70 -0.80 -20.02
N PRO A 215 5.03 -1.37 -21.04
CA PRO A 215 3.70 -1.98 -20.90
C PRO A 215 3.60 -3.08 -19.84
N ILE A 216 4.66 -3.86 -19.65
CA ILE A 216 4.72 -4.88 -18.58
C ILE A 216 4.57 -4.25 -17.19
N LEU A 217 5.12 -3.05 -16.99
CA LEU A 217 5.05 -2.32 -15.73
C LEU A 217 3.66 -1.73 -15.48
N TRP A 218 2.83 -1.55 -16.51
CA TRP A 218 1.42 -1.15 -16.32
C TRP A 218 0.65 -2.21 -15.57
N VAL A 219 0.77 -3.47 -16.01
CA VAL A 219 0.10 -4.62 -15.39
C VAL A 219 0.66 -4.89 -14.00
N VAL A 220 1.99 -4.82 -13.85
CA VAL A 220 2.64 -5.01 -12.54
C VAL A 220 2.23 -3.92 -11.55
N SER A 221 2.16 -2.65 -11.98
CA SER A 221 1.69 -1.55 -11.14
C SER A 221 0.25 -1.75 -10.67
N GLY A 222 -0.66 -2.14 -11.56
CA GLY A 222 -2.04 -2.47 -11.20
C GLY A 222 -2.12 -3.62 -10.20
N LEU A 223 -1.43 -4.72 -10.47
CA LEU A 223 -1.36 -5.87 -9.56
C LEU A 223 -0.82 -5.49 -8.19
N MET A 224 0.29 -4.73 -8.13
CA MET A 224 0.92 -4.33 -6.89
C MET A 224 -0.01 -3.44 -6.06
N THR A 225 -0.59 -2.42 -6.68
CA THR A 225 -1.50 -1.48 -6.00
C THR A 225 -2.70 -2.21 -5.40
N ALA A 226 -3.27 -3.16 -6.15
CA ALA A 226 -4.43 -3.94 -5.72
C ALA A 226 -4.10 -4.91 -4.59
N THR A 227 -2.91 -5.54 -4.60
CA THR A 227 -2.63 -6.70 -3.74
C THR A 227 -1.77 -6.37 -2.52
N PHE A 228 -0.84 -5.43 -2.60
CA PHE A 228 0.11 -5.17 -1.51
C PHE A 228 -0.57 -4.68 -0.23
N GLY A 229 -1.66 -3.91 -0.33
CA GLY A 229 -2.49 -3.56 0.84
C GLY A 229 -2.97 -4.80 1.59
N GLY A 230 -3.59 -5.75 0.88
CA GLY A 230 -4.01 -7.04 1.45
C GLY A 230 -2.86 -7.89 1.96
N ILE A 231 -1.71 -7.92 1.27
CA ILE A 231 -0.51 -8.65 1.74
C ILE A 231 -0.04 -8.09 3.07
N THR A 232 0.13 -6.76 3.18
CA THR A 232 0.60 -6.13 4.42
C THR A 232 -0.37 -6.39 5.57
N ARG A 233 -1.68 -6.29 5.33
CA ARG A 233 -2.72 -6.66 6.30
C ARG A 233 -2.55 -8.09 6.78
N ASP A 234 -2.47 -9.05 5.86
CA ASP A 234 -2.43 -10.47 6.18
C ASP A 234 -1.16 -10.81 6.98
N VAL A 235 0.00 -10.27 6.58
CA VAL A 235 1.27 -10.46 7.29
C VAL A 235 1.23 -9.88 8.71
N LEU A 236 0.75 -8.65 8.87
CA LEU A 236 0.67 -7.99 10.18
C LEU A 236 -0.35 -8.66 11.12
N CYS A 237 -1.43 -9.22 10.55
CA CYS A 237 -2.44 -10.00 11.29
C CYS A 237 -2.04 -11.47 11.50
N LEU A 238 -0.79 -11.85 11.19
CA LEU A 238 -0.26 -13.22 11.30
C LEU A 238 -1.12 -14.26 10.56
N GLN A 239 -1.62 -13.89 9.39
CA GLN A 239 -2.33 -14.75 8.46
C GLN A 239 -1.45 -15.06 7.25
N ARG A 240 -1.70 -16.21 6.62
CA ARG A 240 -1.06 -16.57 5.35
C ARG A 240 -1.58 -15.63 4.25
N PRO A 241 -0.73 -14.86 3.54
CA PRO A 241 -1.20 -13.94 2.52
C PRO A 241 -1.88 -14.67 1.36
N ARG A 242 -3.12 -14.29 1.07
CA ARG A 242 -3.99 -14.98 0.08
C ARG A 242 -3.43 -15.04 -1.34
N ILE A 243 -2.53 -14.13 -1.68
CA ILE A 243 -1.85 -14.12 -2.98
C ILE A 243 -0.81 -15.24 -3.14
N MET A 244 -0.12 -15.62 -2.07
CA MET A 244 1.02 -16.53 -2.12
C MET A 244 0.62 -18.00 -1.98
N TYR A 245 -0.48 -18.24 -1.27
CA TYR A 245 -0.95 -19.58 -1.00
C TYR A 245 -2.12 -19.91 -1.92
N PRO A 246 -2.22 -21.16 -2.42
CA PRO A 246 -3.40 -21.64 -3.10
C PRO A 246 -4.54 -21.78 -2.09
N ASP A 247 -5.09 -20.65 -1.66
CA ASP A 247 -6.38 -20.63 -1.01
C ASP A 247 -7.45 -21.12 -2.01
N ARG A 248 -8.67 -21.32 -1.55
CA ARG A 248 -9.74 -21.87 -2.39
C ARG A 248 -10.02 -21.02 -3.65
N THR A 249 -9.43 -19.84 -3.81
CA THR A 249 -9.79 -18.85 -4.85
C THR A 249 -8.57 -18.29 -5.60
N MET A 250 -8.78 -17.81 -6.82
CA MET A 250 -7.79 -17.08 -7.60
C MET A 250 -7.78 -15.61 -7.15
N TYR A 251 -6.73 -15.23 -6.41
CA TYR A 251 -6.57 -13.86 -5.89
C TYR A 251 -5.86 -12.91 -6.86
N ALA A 252 -4.71 -13.32 -7.41
CA ALA A 252 -3.89 -12.49 -8.31
C ALA A 252 -4.43 -12.43 -9.75
N ALA A 253 -5.12 -13.47 -10.22
CA ALA A 253 -5.55 -13.53 -11.62
C ALA A 253 -6.58 -12.44 -11.99
N PRO A 254 -7.61 -12.13 -11.17
CA PRO A 254 -8.55 -11.06 -11.48
C PRO A 254 -7.91 -9.67 -11.71
N PRO A 255 -7.06 -9.13 -10.81
CA PRO A 255 -6.46 -7.82 -11.04
C PRO A 255 -5.48 -7.81 -12.22
N VAL A 256 -4.79 -8.92 -12.50
CA VAL A 256 -3.97 -9.05 -13.72
C VAL A 256 -4.85 -8.94 -14.97
N LEU A 257 -5.97 -9.68 -15.01
CA LEU A 257 -6.92 -9.64 -16.13
C LEU A 257 -7.46 -8.22 -16.36
N GLY A 258 -7.88 -7.53 -15.30
CA GLY A 258 -8.36 -6.15 -15.39
C GLY A 258 -7.30 -5.16 -15.85
N SER A 259 -6.07 -5.31 -15.37
CA SER A 259 -4.94 -4.44 -15.73
C SER A 259 -4.55 -4.63 -17.19
N ILE A 260 -4.52 -5.88 -17.69
CA ILE A 260 -4.30 -6.19 -19.11
C ILE A 260 -5.42 -5.59 -19.96
N LEU A 261 -6.68 -5.77 -19.56
CA LEU A 261 -7.81 -5.20 -20.29
C LEU A 261 -7.71 -3.67 -20.36
N TYR A 262 -7.37 -3.02 -19.25
CA TYR A 262 -7.22 -1.56 -19.21
C TYR A 262 -6.08 -1.10 -20.14
N ALA A 263 -4.95 -1.79 -20.12
CA ALA A 263 -3.80 -1.52 -20.98
C ALA A 263 -4.16 -1.64 -22.47
N LEU A 264 -4.89 -2.69 -22.87
CA LEU A 264 -5.29 -2.91 -24.26
C LEU A 264 -6.31 -1.86 -24.74
N LEU A 265 -7.31 -1.54 -23.92
CA LEU A 265 -8.33 -0.55 -24.26
C LEU A 265 -7.73 0.84 -24.41
N THR A 266 -6.77 1.20 -23.55
CA THR A 266 -6.09 2.50 -23.59
C THR A 266 -5.10 2.58 -24.75
N SER A 267 -4.48 1.47 -25.16
CA SER A 267 -3.58 1.42 -26.32
C SER A 267 -4.29 1.67 -27.64
N SER A 268 -5.60 1.40 -27.73
CA SER A 268 -6.36 1.49 -28.98
C SER A 268 -6.83 2.91 -29.34
N SER A 269 -6.51 3.93 -28.53
CA SER A 269 -6.79 5.38 -28.70
C SER A 269 -8.23 5.82 -28.98
N THR A 270 -9.15 4.87 -29.19
CA THR A 270 -10.54 5.12 -29.64
C THR A 270 -11.52 5.13 -28.46
N ILE A 271 -11.13 4.55 -27.32
CA ILE A 271 -12.02 4.33 -26.17
C ILE A 271 -11.71 5.37 -25.08
N PRO A 272 -12.71 6.10 -24.56
CA PRO A 272 -12.53 7.02 -23.44
C PRO A 272 -11.99 6.31 -22.20
N THR A 273 -11.09 6.97 -21.47
CA THR A 273 -10.43 6.43 -20.27
C THR A 273 -11.41 5.94 -19.20
N GLN A 274 -12.56 6.59 -19.06
CA GLN A 274 -13.61 6.22 -18.10
C GLN A 274 -14.28 4.92 -18.49
N VAL A 275 -14.56 4.72 -19.77
CA VAL A 275 -15.17 3.49 -20.28
C VAL A 275 -14.19 2.34 -20.10
N ALA A 276 -12.91 2.56 -20.43
CA ALA A 276 -11.86 1.59 -20.17
C ALA A 276 -11.74 1.25 -18.68
N ALA A 277 -11.76 2.26 -17.79
CA ALA A 277 -11.71 2.07 -16.35
C ALA A 277 -12.91 1.27 -15.83
N CYS A 278 -14.13 1.62 -16.24
CA CYS A 278 -15.35 0.92 -15.84
C CYS A 278 -15.37 -0.53 -16.33
N LEU A 279 -15.01 -0.79 -17.60
CA LEU A 279 -14.96 -2.14 -18.15
C LEU A 279 -13.92 -3.01 -17.42
N SER A 280 -12.74 -2.47 -17.14
CA SER A 280 -11.69 -3.17 -16.38
C SER A 280 -12.07 -3.38 -14.93
N PHE A 281 -12.73 -2.41 -14.29
CA PHE A 281 -13.25 -2.54 -12.94
C PHE A 281 -14.29 -3.66 -12.86
N ILE A 282 -15.31 -3.64 -13.73
CA ILE A 282 -16.37 -4.66 -13.78
C ILE A 282 -15.76 -6.03 -14.04
N THR A 283 -14.84 -6.14 -15.00
CA THR A 283 -14.16 -7.40 -15.33
C THR A 283 -13.40 -7.96 -14.13
N THR A 284 -12.63 -7.11 -13.43
CA THR A 284 -11.88 -7.52 -12.24
C THR A 284 -12.80 -7.95 -11.11
N PHE A 285 -13.83 -7.15 -10.84
CA PHE A 285 -14.78 -7.39 -9.76
C PHE A 285 -15.58 -8.68 -10.01
N SER A 286 -16.13 -8.84 -11.22
CA SER A 286 -16.86 -10.04 -11.61
C SER A 286 -15.96 -11.28 -11.61
N ALA A 287 -14.72 -11.19 -12.10
CA ALA A 287 -13.77 -12.30 -12.07
C ALA A 287 -13.43 -12.69 -10.63
N ARG A 288 -13.27 -11.72 -9.72
CA ARG A 288 -12.99 -11.99 -8.31
C ARG A 288 -14.18 -12.62 -7.60
N LEU A 289 -15.39 -12.11 -7.82
CA LEU A 289 -16.61 -12.67 -7.24
C LEU A 289 -16.92 -14.07 -7.79
N TRP A 290 -16.72 -14.27 -9.10
CA TRP A 290 -16.84 -15.58 -9.73
C TRP A 290 -15.84 -16.57 -9.13
N SER A 291 -14.59 -16.14 -8.91
CA SER A 291 -13.58 -16.98 -8.28
C SER A 291 -13.89 -17.31 -6.82
N PHE A 292 -14.62 -16.46 -6.10
CA PHE A 292 -15.06 -16.73 -4.74
C PHE A 292 -16.17 -17.78 -4.70
N ASN A 293 -17.15 -17.67 -5.60
CA ASN A 293 -18.26 -18.62 -5.68
C ASN A 293 -17.86 -19.98 -6.30
N ASN A 294 -16.87 -19.97 -7.19
CA ASN A 294 -16.35 -21.16 -7.85
C ASN A 294 -14.89 -21.40 -7.46
N PRO A 295 -14.63 -22.01 -6.30
CA PRO A 295 -13.29 -22.15 -5.76
C PRO A 295 -12.41 -23.03 -6.67
N ARG A 296 -11.55 -22.39 -7.45
CA ARG A 296 -10.54 -23.04 -8.30
C ARG A 296 -9.17 -22.58 -7.85
N ARG A 297 -8.29 -23.55 -7.58
CA ARG A 297 -6.90 -23.29 -7.17
C ARG A 297 -6.02 -23.15 -8.41
N LEU A 298 -5.01 -22.30 -8.33
CA LEU A 298 -3.93 -22.29 -9.32
C LEU A 298 -3.08 -23.57 -9.18
N PRO A 299 -2.42 -24.02 -10.28
CA PRO A 299 -1.47 -25.12 -10.21
C PRO A 299 -0.42 -24.85 -9.15
N HIS A 300 -0.24 -25.79 -8.22
CA HIS A 300 0.76 -25.73 -7.17
C HIS A 300 1.42 -27.10 -7.02
N TRP A 301 2.63 -27.10 -6.50
CA TRP A 301 3.34 -28.34 -6.19
C TRP A 301 2.64 -29.06 -5.02
N LYS A 302 2.34 -30.36 -5.18
CA LYS A 302 1.80 -31.16 -4.08
C LYS A 302 2.88 -31.38 -3.04
N THR A 303 2.62 -30.95 -1.82
CA THR A 303 3.49 -31.21 -0.66
C THR A 303 2.90 -32.37 0.15
N GLY A 304 3.73 -33.11 0.89
CA GLY A 304 3.29 -34.33 1.61
C GLY A 304 2.15 -34.13 2.61
N SER A 305 1.84 -32.89 2.99
CA SER A 305 0.67 -32.52 3.81
C SER A 305 -0.66 -32.53 3.05
N ASP A 306 -0.65 -32.60 1.72
CA ASP A 306 -1.86 -32.60 0.88
C ASP A 306 -2.46 -34.02 0.74
N GLY A 307 -1.79 -35.04 1.29
CA GLY A 307 -2.18 -36.45 1.23
C GLY A 307 -3.07 -36.94 2.39
N SER A 308 -3.35 -36.11 3.40
CA SER A 308 -4.22 -36.48 4.53
C SER A 308 -5.69 -36.05 4.38
N GLU A 309 -6.04 -35.30 3.33
CA GLU A 309 -7.43 -35.12 2.91
C GLU A 309 -7.79 -36.21 1.88
N SER A 310 -7.87 -37.46 2.33
CA SER A 310 -8.57 -38.49 1.56
C SER A 310 -10.06 -38.18 1.56
N PRO A 311 -10.79 -38.32 0.44
CA PRO A 311 -12.24 -38.26 0.44
C PRO A 311 -12.76 -39.54 1.09
N ASN A 312 -12.98 -39.52 2.40
CA ASN A 312 -13.68 -40.59 3.11
C ASN A 312 -15.02 -40.05 3.63
N ASN A 313 -16.08 -40.63 3.05
CA ASN A 313 -17.53 -40.53 3.34
C ASN A 313 -18.24 -39.21 3.01
#